data_AF-A0A4Y3UKK5-F1
#
_entry.id   AF-A0A4Y3UKK5-F1
#
_cell.length_a   1.000
_cell.length_b   1.000
_cell.length_c   1.000
_cell.angle_alpha   90.00
_cell.angle_beta   90.00
_cell.angle_gamma   90.00
#
_symmetry.space_group_name_H-M   'P 1'
#
loop_
_entity.id
_entity.type
_entity.pdbx_description
1 polymer ?
#
loop_
_entity_poly.entity_id
_entity_poly.type
_entity_poly.pdbx_seq_one_letter_code
_entity_poly.pdbx_strand_id
1 'polypeptide(L)' 'MRESAEFRALWELQEVGLRPATVKHFVHPEVGPLELECQTLLDPEQSHLLLVYTAVPGSESYEKLQLLSVIGHAIA' A
#
# COMPACT_ATOMS: atom_id res chain seq x y z
N MET A 1 0.32 16.40 -11.69
CA MET A 1 -0.21 15.31 -12.53
C MET A 1 0.00 15.51 -14.03
N ARG A 2 -0.30 16.68 -14.64
CA ARG A 2 -0.10 16.92 -16.09
C ARG A 2 1.34 16.73 -16.60
N GLU A 3 2.34 16.87 -15.73
CA GLU A 3 3.76 16.82 -16.11
C GLU A 3 4.37 15.41 -16.07
N SER A 4 3.72 14.43 -15.43
CA SER A 4 4.22 13.05 -15.41
C SER A 4 3.79 12.34 -16.70
N ALA A 5 4.77 11.98 -17.53
CA ALA A 5 4.53 11.19 -18.74
C ALA A 5 4.01 9.79 -18.41
N GLU A 6 4.55 9.16 -17.36
CA GLU A 6 4.11 7.86 -16.86
C GLU A 6 2.63 7.90 -16.43
N PHE A 7 2.26 8.90 -15.63
CA PHE A 7 0.86 9.05 -15.20
C PHE A 7 -0.07 9.25 -16.38
N ARG A 8 0.32 10.02 -17.40
CA ARG A 8 -0.50 10.22 -18.61
C ARG A 8 -0.72 8.92 -19.37
N ALA A 9 0.34 8.14 -19.58
CA ALA A 9 0.23 6.85 -20.24
C ALA A 9 -0.72 5.90 -19.50
N LEU A 10 -0.62 5.82 -18.16
CA LEU A 10 -1.52 5.00 -17.34
C LEU A 10 -2.96 5.54 -17.34
N TRP A 11 -3.14 6.87 -17.31
CA TRP A 11 -4.47 7.49 -17.36
C TRP A 11 -5.17 7.24 -18.70
N GLU A 12 -4.43 7.24 -19.81
CA GLU A 12 -4.96 6.93 -21.15
C GLU A 12 -5.50 5.50 -21.26
N LEU A 13 -5.02 4.55 -20.43
CA LEU A 13 -5.56 3.19 -20.38
C LEU A 13 -7.00 3.14 -19.85
N GLN A 14 -7.44 4.17 -19.11
CA GLN A 14 -8.82 4.29 -18.60
C GLN A 14 -9.30 3.07 -17.79
N GLU A 15 -8.38 2.38 -17.10
CA GLU A 15 -8.68 1.22 -16.24
C GLU A 15 -9.35 1.61 -14.90
N VAL A 16 -10.23 2.60 -14.96
CA VAL A 16 -10.98 3.12 -13.81
C VAL A 16 -12.06 2.10 -13.44
N GLY A 17 -12.11 1.71 -12.17
CA GLY A 17 -13.09 0.76 -11.64
C GLY A 17 -12.60 -0.68 -11.50
N LEU A 18 -11.36 -0.99 -11.91
CA LEU A 18 -10.73 -2.25 -11.53
C LEU A 18 -10.61 -2.33 -10.00
N ARG A 19 -11.06 -3.44 -9.43
CA ARG A 19 -10.85 -3.71 -8.00
C ARG A 19 -9.40 -4.15 -7.81
N PRO A 20 -8.58 -3.38 -7.08
CA PRO A 20 -7.22 -3.78 -6.80
C PRO A 20 -7.22 -5.11 -6.02
N ALA A 21 -6.22 -5.94 -6.26
CA ALA A 21 -6.03 -7.14 -5.46
C ALA A 21 -5.95 -6.79 -3.96
N THR A 22 -6.55 -7.64 -3.12
CA THR A 22 -6.54 -7.48 -1.66
C THR A 22 -5.12 -7.64 -1.12
N VAL A 23 -4.32 -8.53 -1.70
CA VAL A 23 -2.90 -8.68 -1.36
C VAL A 23 -2.06 -7.69 -2.16
N LYS A 24 -1.11 -7.05 -1.50
CA LYS A 24 -0.14 -6.12 -2.06
C LYS A 24 1.27 -6.65 -1.88
N HIS A 25 2.06 -6.51 -2.93
CA HIS A 25 3.48 -6.80 -2.92
C HIS A 25 4.27 -5.50 -3.00
N PHE A 26 5.04 -5.22 -1.96
CA PHE A 26 5.90 -4.04 -1.88
C PHE A 26 7.37 -4.45 -1.85
N VAL A 27 8.24 -3.55 -2.30
CA VAL A 27 9.67 -3.64 -2.07
C VAL A 27 10.07 -2.43 -1.23
N HIS A 28 10.15 -2.62 0.08
CA HIS A 28 10.58 -1.56 1.00
C HIS A 28 12.10 -1.41 0.95
N PRO A 29 12.66 -0.20 0.90
CA PRO A 29 14.11 0.00 0.78
C PRO A 29 14.92 -0.64 1.91
N GLU A 30 14.37 -0.64 3.14
CA GLU A 30 15.10 -1.13 4.33
C GLU A 30 14.82 -2.60 4.69
N VAL A 31 13.59 -3.08 4.53
CA VAL A 31 13.21 -4.45 4.94
C VAL A 31 12.97 -5.38 3.75
N GLY A 32 13.11 -4.86 2.52
CA GLY A 32 12.97 -5.62 1.29
C GLY A 32 11.50 -5.98 0.98
N PRO A 33 11.27 -7.13 0.33
CA PRO A 33 9.94 -7.55 -0.08
C PRO A 33 8.97 -7.74 1.09
N LEU A 34 7.74 -7.26 0.90
CA LEU A 34 6.61 -7.42 1.81
C LEU A 34 5.38 -7.91 1.04
N GLU A 35 4.68 -8.89 1.61
CA GLU A 35 3.36 -9.33 1.18
C GLU A 35 2.35 -8.97 2.28
N LEU A 36 1.42 -8.07 1.95
CA LEU A 36 0.46 -7.51 2.91
C LEU A 36 -0.98 -7.63 2.40
N GLU A 37 -1.90 -8.03 3.27
CA GLU A 37 -3.34 -7.87 3.02
C GLU A 37 -3.74 -6.40 3.23
N CYS A 38 -4.56 -5.88 2.34
CA CYS A 38 -5.05 -4.51 2.34
C CYS A 38 -6.56 -4.49 2.52
N GLN A 39 -7.02 -3.89 3.62
CA GLN A 39 -8.42 -3.60 3.85
C GLN A 39 -8.66 -2.11 3.60
N THR A 40 -9.76 -1.79 2.93
CA THR A 40 -10.18 -0.40 2.68
C THR A 40 -11.43 -0.12 3.50
N LEU A 41 -11.35 0.84 4.40
CA LEU A 41 -12.47 1.32 5.21
C LEU A 41 -12.82 2.74 4.74
N LEU A 42 -14.07 2.93 4.33
CA LEU A 42 -14.59 4.21 3.82
C LEU A 42 -15.58 4.80 4.81
N ASP A 43 -15.38 6.07 5.16
CA ASP A 43 -16.40 6.91 5.79
C ASP A 43 -16.95 7.86 4.72
N PRO A 44 -18.13 7.57 4.13
CA PRO A 44 -18.68 8.39 3.06
C PRO A 44 -19.22 9.73 3.55
N GLU A 45 -19.57 9.87 4.83
CA GLU A 45 -20.13 11.11 5.37
C GLU A 45 -19.03 12.15 5.58
N GLN A 46 -17.87 11.70 6.08
CA GLN A 46 -16.69 12.56 6.27
C GLN A 46 -15.74 12.53 5.06
N SER A 47 -16.05 11.75 4.03
CA SER A 47 -15.16 11.52 2.87
C SER A 47 -13.76 11.03 3.27
N HIS A 48 -13.66 10.23 4.33
CA HIS A 48 -12.39 9.64 4.77
C HIS A 48 -12.20 8.23 4.18
N LEU A 49 -10.94 7.91 3.92
CA LEU A 49 -10.50 6.60 3.44
C LEU A 49 -9.34 6.14 4.31
N LEU A 50 -9.48 4.98 4.95
CA LEU A 50 -8.41 4.32 5.71
C LEU A 50 -8.00 3.03 4.99
N LEU A 51 -6.71 2.90 4.71
CA LEU A 51 -6.10 1.68 4.21
C LEU A 51 -5.37 1.00 5.37
N VAL A 52 -5.79 -0.22 5.68
CA VAL A 52 -5.17 -1.04 6.74
C VAL A 52 -4.38 -2.15 6.09
N TYR A 53 -3.08 -2.17 6.34
CA TYR A 53 -2.19 -3.21 5.85
C TYR A 53 -1.81 -4.17 6.98
N THR A 54 -2.03 -5.46 6.77
CA THR A 54 -1.68 -6.51 7.71
C THR A 54 -0.83 -7.58 7.05
N ALA A 55 -0.06 -8.31 7.83
CA ALA A 55 0.67 -9.49 7.38
C ALA A 55 0.15 -10.72 8.12
N VAL A 56 0.20 -11.88 7.48
CA VAL A 56 -0.20 -13.15 8.10
C VAL A 56 0.69 -13.41 9.32
N PRO A 57 0.14 -13.61 10.53
CA PRO A 57 0.93 -13.88 11.73
C PRO A 57 1.91 -15.05 11.55
N GLY A 58 3.16 -14.85 11.97
CA GLY A 58 4.23 -15.85 11.83
C GLY A 58 4.87 -15.93 10.44
N SER A 59 4.44 -15.10 9.47
CA SER A 59 5.14 -14.94 8.19
C SER A 59 6.36 -14.03 8.30
N GLU A 60 7.29 -14.13 7.34
CA GLU A 60 8.43 -13.21 7.23
C GLU A 60 7.97 -11.74 7.09
N SER A 61 6.90 -11.50 6.31
CA SER A 61 6.30 -10.17 6.17
C SER A 61 5.77 -9.63 7.50
N TYR A 62 5.29 -10.50 8.40
CA TYR A 62 4.83 -10.10 9.72
C TYR A 62 5.98 -9.61 10.60
N GLU A 63 7.09 -10.34 10.62
CA GLU A 63 8.29 -9.94 11.35
C GLU A 63 8.88 -8.62 10.81
N LYS A 64 8.95 -8.48 9.48
CA LYS A 64 9.41 -7.25 8.84
C LYS A 64 8.49 -6.06 9.11
N LEU A 65 7.17 -6.26 9.11
CA LEU A 65 6.21 -5.21 9.42
C LEU A 65 6.31 -4.76 10.89
N GLN A 66 6.54 -5.70 11.81
CA GLN A 66 6.84 -5.38 13.22
C GLN A 66 8.15 -4.58 13.33
N LEU A 67 9.21 -4.98 12.62
CA LEU A 67 10.47 -4.24 12.60
C LEU A 67 10.27 -2.80 12.09
N LEU A 68 9.52 -2.62 11.01
CA LEU A 68 9.19 -1.29 10.47
C LEU A 68 8.48 -0.39 11.48
N SER A 69 7.64 -0.94 12.37
CA SER A 69 7.00 -0.14 13.42
C SER A 69 8.00 0.50 14.40
N VAL A 70 9.20 -0.07 14.51
CA VAL A 70 10.28 0.43 15.36
C VAL A 70 11.17 1.40 14.58
N ILE A 71 11.64 0.99 13.39
CA ILE A 71 12.64 1.75 12.61
C ILE A 71 12.02 2.85 11.73
N GLY A 72 10.74 2.75 11.38
CA GLY A 72 10.04 3.64 10.45
C GLY A 72 9.84 5.08 10.94
N HIS A 73 10.19 5.38 12.18
CA HIS A 73 10.20 6.74 12.72
C HIS A 73 11.47 7.53 12.36
N ALA A 74 12.47 6.90 11.72
CA ALA A 74 13.77 7.50 11.48
C ALA A 74 13.85 8.42 10.25
N ILE A 75 12.78 8.57 9.47
CA ILE A 75 12.73 9.51 8.34
C ILE A 75 11.38 10.23 8.32
N ALA A 76 11.36 11.44 8.87
CA ALA A 76 10.38 12.48 8.59
C ALA A 76 11.10 13.67 7.95
#